data_AF-A0A939L2L8-F1
#
_entry.id   AF-A0A939L2L8-F1
#
_cell.length_a   1.000
_cell.length_b   1.000
_cell.length_c   1.000
_cell.angle_alpha   90.00
_cell.angle_beta   90.00
_cell.angle_gamma   90.00
#
_symmetry.space_group_name_H-M   'P 1'
#
loop_
_entity.id
_entity.type
_entity.pdbx_description
1 polymer ?
#
loop_
_entity_poly.entity_id
_entity_poly.type
_entity_poly.pdbx_seq_one_letter_code
_entity_poly.pdbx_strand_id
1 'polypeptide(L)'
;MLRVPRIGPGRPRKKTDSQAAHLRKGSRRGRPPAFGLERYKNRNTAERAINRLKNARAVATRDYKRGYVYLGAATAAALVIWLRT
;
A
#
# COMPACT_ATOMS: atom_id res chain seq x y z
N MET A 1 -32.94 -5.40 27.52
CA MET A 1 -31.53 -4.93 27.55
C MET A 1 -30.66 -5.89 26.75
N LEU A 2 -30.42 -5.61 25.47
CA LEU A 2 -29.60 -6.48 24.60
C LEU A 2 -28.13 -6.03 24.70
N ARG A 3 -27.26 -6.88 25.23
CA ARG A 3 -25.84 -6.58 25.47
C ARG A 3 -25.07 -6.68 24.16
N VAL A 4 -24.68 -5.55 23.57
CA VAL A 4 -23.84 -5.53 22.36
C VAL A 4 -22.38 -5.83 22.76
N PRO A 5 -21.68 -6.78 22.11
CA PRO A 5 -20.29 -7.04 22.42
C PRO A 5 -19.39 -5.88 21.95
N ARG A 6 -18.55 -5.36 22.85
CA ARG A 6 -17.52 -4.36 22.52
C ARG A 6 -16.49 -5.00 21.58
N ILE A 7 -16.48 -4.56 20.33
CA ILE A 7 -15.44 -4.89 19.34
C ILE A 7 -14.15 -4.22 19.81
N GLY A 8 -13.23 -5.00 20.37
CA GLY A 8 -11.90 -4.54 20.78
C GLY A 8 -11.04 -4.04 19.59
N PRO A 9 -9.90 -3.40 19.86
CA PRO A 9 -9.07 -2.77 18.83
C PRO A 9 -8.68 -3.81 17.78
N GLY A 10 -9.11 -3.58 16.54
CA GLY A 10 -8.97 -4.52 15.43
C GLY A 10 -7.52 -4.94 15.25
N ARG A 11 -7.24 -6.24 15.47
CA ARG A 11 -5.95 -6.86 15.16
C ARG A 11 -5.54 -6.47 13.73
N PRO A 12 -4.27 -6.12 13.47
CA PRO A 12 -3.81 -5.87 12.11
C PRO A 12 -4.03 -7.15 11.30
N ARG A 13 -4.80 -7.06 10.21
CA ARG A 13 -5.08 -8.19 9.32
C ARG A 13 -3.75 -8.81 8.87
N LYS A 14 -3.46 -10.02 9.34
CA LYS A 14 -2.39 -10.87 8.79
C LYS A 14 -2.72 -11.12 7.31
N LYS A 15 -1.71 -11.06 6.44
CA LYS A 15 -1.80 -11.28 4.97
C LYS A 15 -2.48 -12.60 4.58
N THR A 16 -2.58 -13.56 5.50
CA THR A 16 -3.35 -14.81 5.34
C THR A 16 -4.80 -14.55 4.98
N ASP A 17 -5.41 -13.48 5.52
CA ASP A 17 -6.79 -13.11 5.23
C ASP A 17 -6.98 -12.68 3.77
N SER A 18 -5.92 -12.18 3.12
CA SER A 18 -5.95 -11.90 1.68
C SER A 18 -6.07 -13.18 0.87
N GLN A 19 -5.32 -14.24 1.19
CA GLN A 19 -5.45 -15.54 0.51
C GLN A 19 -6.83 -16.14 0.74
N ALA A 20 -7.34 -16.11 1.98
CA ALA A 20 -8.69 -16.57 2.30
C ALA A 20 -9.77 -15.74 1.59
N ALA A 21 -9.59 -14.42 1.46
CA ALA A 21 -10.48 -13.55 0.71
C ALA A 21 -10.40 -13.77 -0.82
N HIS A 22 -9.23 -14.12 -1.35
CA HIS A 22 -9.05 -14.53 -2.75
C HIS A 22 -9.79 -15.85 -3.03
N LEU A 23 -9.63 -16.85 -2.16
CA LEU A 23 -10.34 -18.12 -2.23
C LEU A 23 -11.87 -17.91 -2.13
N ARG A 24 -12.34 -17.06 -1.20
CA ARG A 24 -13.77 -16.71 -1.07
C ARG A 24 -14.34 -15.99 -2.29
N LYS A 25 -13.54 -15.19 -3.01
CA LYS A 25 -14.01 -14.45 -4.20
C LYS A 25 -14.15 -15.35 -5.42
N GLY A 26 -13.39 -16.44 -5.52
CA GLY A 26 -13.47 -17.39 -6.63
C GLY A 26 -13.41 -16.73 -8.02
N SER A 27 -13.98 -17.39 -9.03
CA SER A 27 -14.08 -16.93 -10.43
C SER A 27 -14.93 -15.68 -10.65
N ARG A 28 -15.56 -15.11 -9.60
CA ARG A 28 -16.26 -13.82 -9.67
C ARG A 28 -15.31 -12.63 -9.78
N ARG A 29 -14.01 -12.85 -9.60
CA ARG A 29 -12.99 -11.90 -10.05
C ARG A 29 -12.97 -12.00 -11.58
N GLY A 30 -13.54 -10.98 -12.24
CA GLY A 30 -13.52 -10.87 -13.70
C GLY A 30 -12.11 -11.00 -14.29
N ARG A 31 -12.03 -11.02 -15.62
CA ARG A 31 -10.82 -11.32 -16.39
C ARG A 31 -9.57 -10.67 -15.77
N PRO A 32 -8.56 -11.46 -15.36
CA PRO A 32 -7.34 -10.89 -14.82
C PRO A 32 -6.74 -9.93 -15.86
N PRO A 33 -6.22 -8.77 -15.43
CA PRO A 33 -5.56 -7.83 -16.33
C PRO A 33 -4.52 -8.59 -17.17
N ALA A 34 -4.41 -8.29 -18.47
CA ALA A 34 -3.48 -8.95 -19.40
C ALA A 34 -1.98 -8.75 -19.07
N PHE A 35 -1.66 -8.33 -17.85
CA PHE A 35 -0.31 -8.23 -17.34
C PHE A 35 0.25 -9.63 -17.07
N GLY A 36 1.34 -9.98 -17.77
CA GLY A 36 2.05 -11.24 -17.55
C GLY A 36 2.50 -11.38 -16.09
N LEU A 37 2.27 -12.57 -15.52
CA LEU A 37 2.62 -12.94 -14.15
C LEU A 37 4.09 -12.66 -13.82
N GLU A 38 5.00 -12.92 -14.75
CA GLU A 38 6.45 -12.68 -14.61
C GLU A 38 6.76 -11.20 -14.35
N ARG A 39 6.15 -10.29 -15.10
CA ARG A 39 6.32 -8.84 -14.91
C ARG A 39 5.66 -8.35 -13.61
N TYR A 40 4.67 -9.08 -13.11
CA TYR A 40 3.88 -8.73 -11.92
C TYR A 40 4.53 -9.16 -10.60
N LYS A 41 5.56 -10.03 -10.62
CA LYS A 41 6.24 -10.55 -9.40
C LYS A 41 6.72 -9.44 -8.46
N ASN A 42 7.24 -8.35 -9.02
CA ASN A 42 7.84 -7.25 -8.25
C ASN A 42 6.85 -6.14 -7.89
N ARG A 43 5.56 -6.28 -8.25
CA ARG A 43 4.55 -5.24 -7.98
C ARG A 43 4.39 -4.93 -6.50
N ASN A 44 4.32 -5.96 -5.65
CA ASN A 44 4.17 -5.75 -4.20
C ASN A 44 5.37 -4.96 -3.62
N THR A 45 6.56 -5.10 -4.19
CA THR A 45 7.74 -4.33 -3.76
C THR A 45 7.61 -2.86 -4.16
N ALA A 46 7.22 -2.59 -5.41
CA ALA A 46 6.96 -1.24 -5.89
C ALA A 46 5.81 -0.55 -5.11
N GLU A 47 4.70 -1.25 -4.90
CA GLU A 47 3.57 -0.74 -4.12
C GLU A 47 3.96 -0.42 -2.67
N ARG A 48 4.76 -1.27 -2.03
CA ARG A 48 5.27 -1.00 -0.68
C ARG A 48 6.20 0.21 -0.65
N ALA A 49 7.08 0.37 -1.63
CA ALA A 49 7.95 1.55 -1.72
C ALA A 49 7.13 2.83 -1.87
N ILE A 50 6.13 2.84 -2.76
CA ILE A 50 5.22 3.97 -2.96
C ILE A 50 4.41 4.26 -1.69
N ASN A 51 3.91 3.23 -1.00
CA ASN A 51 3.18 3.43 0.25
C ASN A 51 4.08 4.00 1.36
N ARG A 52 5.35 3.59 1.44
CA ARG A 52 6.32 4.20 2.37
C ARG A 52 6.57 5.68 2.03
N LEU A 53 6.69 6.02 0.75
CA LEU A 53 6.82 7.41 0.32
C LEU A 53 5.58 8.24 0.69
N LYS A 54 4.37 7.67 0.51
CA LYS A 54 3.11 8.33 0.90
C LYS A 54 2.95 8.53 2.41
N ASN A 55 3.71 7.82 3.25
CA ASN A 55 3.74 8.09 4.69
C ASN A 55 4.55 9.35 5.03
N ALA A 56 5.41 9.82 4.12
CA ALA A 56 6.14 11.08 4.33
C ALA A 56 5.19 12.26 4.10
N ARG A 57 4.89 13.03 5.15
CA ARG A 57 3.96 14.17 5.11
C ARG A 57 4.27 15.16 3.98
N ALA A 58 5.55 15.47 3.79
CA ALA A 58 6.05 16.30 2.70
C ALA A 58 5.60 15.82 1.31
N VAL A 59 5.65 14.50 1.06
CA VAL A 59 5.21 13.89 -0.20
C VAL A 59 3.69 13.78 -0.26
N ALA A 60 3.04 13.51 0.88
CA ALA A 60 1.60 13.26 0.98
C ALA A 60 0.74 14.51 0.76
N THR A 61 1.14 15.65 1.31
CA THR A 61 0.33 16.88 1.19
C THR A 61 0.52 17.56 -0.16
N ARG A 62 1.68 17.38 -0.80
CA ARG A 62 1.98 17.88 -2.17
C ARG A 62 1.60 19.36 -2.35
N ASP A 63 1.98 20.22 -1.42
CA ASP A 63 1.68 21.67 -1.49
C ASP A 63 2.74 22.48 -2.26
N TYR A 64 3.68 21.82 -2.93
CA TYR A 64 4.78 22.51 -3.62
C TYR A 64 4.30 23.14 -4.94
N LYS A 65 4.46 24.46 -5.07
CA LYS A 65 4.16 25.21 -6.30
C LYS A 65 5.03 24.84 -7.51
N ARG A 66 6.22 24.24 -7.29
CA ARG A 66 7.20 23.93 -8.35
C ARG A 66 7.50 22.44 -8.37
N GLY A 67 7.45 21.83 -9.55
CA GLY A 67 7.63 20.38 -9.73
C GLY A 67 8.98 19.87 -9.24
N TYR A 68 10.06 20.64 -9.41
CA TYR A 68 11.38 20.24 -8.93
C TYR A 68 11.50 20.23 -7.39
N VAL A 69 10.74 21.08 -6.70
CA VAL A 69 10.73 21.09 -5.22
C VAL A 69 10.03 19.84 -4.70
N TYR A 70 8.92 19.45 -5.33
CA TYR A 70 8.27 18.18 -5.04
C TYR A 70 9.17 16.98 -5.35
N LEU A 71 9.88 17.00 -6.48
CA LEU A 71 10.86 15.96 -6.82
C LEU A 71 11.96 15.87 -5.77
N GLY A 72 12.52 17.00 -5.33
CA GLY A 72 13.51 17.03 -4.26
C GLY A 72 12.99 16.43 -2.94
N ALA A 73 11.76 16.77 -2.54
CA ALA A 73 11.13 16.19 -1.35
C ALA A 73 10.89 14.68 -1.49
N ALA A 74 10.47 14.21 -2.66
CA ALA A 74 10.29 12.79 -2.95
C ALA A 74 11.62 12.03 -2.92
N THR A 75 12.68 12.60 -3.50
CA THR A 75 14.03 12.03 -3.49
C THR A 75 14.60 11.97 -2.07
N ALA A 76 14.45 13.04 -1.30
CA ALA A 76 14.89 13.07 0.10
C ALA A 76 14.13 12.01 0.93
N ALA A 77 12.82 11.89 0.76
CA ALA A 77 12.02 10.86 1.41
C ALA A 77 12.47 9.45 1.00
N ALA A 78 12.77 9.22 -0.28
CA ALA A 78 13.27 7.95 -0.78
C ALA A 78 14.63 7.58 -0.15
N LEU A 79 15.57 8.54 -0.09
CA LEU A 79 16.87 8.35 0.56
C LEU A 79 16.73 8.01 2.04
N VAL A 80 15.86 8.72 2.75
CA VAL A 80 15.59 8.47 4.17
C VAL A 80 14.97 7.09 4.40
N ILE A 81 14.07 6.64 3.52
CA ILE A 81 13.52 5.28 3.58
C ILE A 81 14.62 4.25 3.30
N TRP A 82 15.50 4.51 2.34
CA TRP A 82 16.59 3.62 1.96
C TRP A 82 17.60 3.44 3.09
N LEU A 83 18.03 4.53 3.73
CA LEU A 83 18.97 4.50 4.87
C LEU A 83 18.39 3.86 6.14
N ARG A 84 17.07 3.73 6.23
CA ARG A 84 16.36 3.12 7.37
C ARG A 84 15.93 1.68 7.12
N THR A 85 16.09 1.18 5.89
CA THR A 85 15.74 -0.18 5.51
C THR A 85 16.95 -1.08 5.70
#